data_AF-A0A0U3D4J3-F1
#
_entry.id   AF-A0A0U3D4J3-F1
#
_cell.length_a   1.000
_cell.length_b   1.000
_cell.length_c   1.000
_cell.angle_alpha   90.00
_cell.angle_beta   90.00
_cell.angle_gamma   90.00
#
_symmetry.space_group_name_H-M   'P 1'
#
loop_
_entity.id
_entity.type
_entity.pdbx_description
1 polymer ?
#
loop_
_entity_poly.entity_id
_entity_poly.type
_entity_poly.pdbx_seq_one_letter_code
_entity_poly.pdbx_strand_id
1 'polypeptide(L)'
;MSAPHQLILFELSIQSSYLNNTEAPATEDAFDTIQFFAAEGRAWRIKTFATDQDVHIWELGADAVEDLVELAVGDTEAHYGDVLEAGYVMASETGLDGLRAELDARELPVNLKETSFGAVFWTPPGSQYRTQSRPSE
;
A
#
# COMPACT_ATOMS: atom_id res chain seq x y z
N MET A 1 -19.04 -14.87 -10.08
CA MET A 1 -17.72 -14.30 -10.44
C MET A 1 -17.05 -13.94 -9.13
N SER A 2 -15.80 -14.34 -8.90
CA SER A 2 -15.06 -13.86 -7.73
C SER A 2 -14.80 -12.36 -7.90
N ALA A 3 -14.86 -11.59 -6.81
CA ALA A 3 -14.50 -10.19 -6.87
C ALA A 3 -13.04 -10.04 -7.33
N PRO A 4 -12.72 -9.10 -8.23
CA PRO A 4 -11.35 -8.89 -8.69
C PRO A 4 -10.45 -8.50 -7.52
N HIS A 5 -9.18 -8.89 -7.59
CA HIS A 5 -8.17 -8.35 -6.70
C HIS A 5 -7.83 -6.94 -7.15
N GLN A 6 -7.72 -6.01 -6.22
CA GLN A 6 -7.38 -4.62 -6.53
C GLN A 6 -6.24 -4.16 -5.64
N LEU A 7 -5.28 -3.46 -6.23
CA LEU A 7 -4.18 -2.79 -5.54
C LEU A 7 -4.13 -1.34 -6.00
N ILE A 8 -4.24 -0.42 -5.05
CA ILE A 8 -3.96 1.00 -5.24
C ILE A 8 -2.68 1.29 -4.47
N LEU A 9 -1.67 1.81 -5.16
CA LEU A 9 -0.35 2.11 -4.59
C LEU A 9 -0.07 3.60 -4.77
N PHE A 10 0.24 4.28 -3.68
CA PHE A 10 0.75 5.64 -3.68
C PHE A 10 2.16 5.66 -3.11
N GLU A 11 3.07 6.28 -3.84
CA GLU A 11 4.43 6.55 -3.41
C GLU A 11 4.52 7.98 -2.89
N LEU A 12 5.12 8.16 -1.72
CA LEU A 12 5.27 9.49 -1.11
C LEU A 12 6.68 10.03 -1.35
N SER A 13 6.81 11.34 -1.50
CA SER A 13 8.10 12.04 -1.61
C SER A 13 8.83 12.20 -0.26
N ILE A 14 8.42 11.42 0.75
CA ILE A 14 8.98 11.37 2.09
C ILE A 14 9.36 9.94 2.48
N GLN A 15 10.25 9.82 3.46
CA GLN A 15 10.52 8.61 4.22
C GLN A 15 10.36 8.92 5.71
N SER A 16 9.69 8.05 6.46
CA SER A 16 9.45 8.32 7.88
C SER A 16 9.71 7.11 8.78
N SER A 17 9.88 7.42 10.06
CA SER A 17 9.99 6.49 11.17
C SER A 17 8.82 6.75 12.11
N TYR A 18 7.98 5.73 12.31
CA TYR A 18 6.91 5.80 13.31
C TYR A 18 7.50 5.73 14.73
N LEU A 19 8.49 4.85 14.95
CA LEU A 19 9.08 4.62 16.27
C LEU A 19 9.82 5.85 16.82
N ASN A 20 10.48 6.60 15.94
CA ASN A 20 11.27 7.77 16.30
C ASN A 20 10.53 9.10 16.04
N ASN A 21 9.33 9.05 15.45
CA ASN A 21 8.55 10.22 15.07
C ASN A 21 9.36 11.23 14.23
N THR A 22 9.98 10.73 13.15
CA THR A 22 10.80 11.53 12.24
C THR A 22 10.34 11.38 10.80
N GLU A 23 10.50 12.45 10.03
CA GLU A 23 10.22 12.49 8.59
C GLU A 23 11.38 13.19 7.87
N ALA A 24 11.72 12.71 6.68
CA ALA A 24 12.74 13.29 5.81
C ALA A 24 12.31 13.14 4.34
N PRO A 25 12.91 13.89 3.40
CA PRO A 25 12.68 13.66 1.97
C PRO A 25 13.02 12.22 1.56
N ALA A 26 12.23 11.67 0.65
CA ALA A 26 12.46 10.36 0.06
C ALA A 26 13.80 10.30 -0.71
N THR A 27 14.29 9.08 -0.88
CA THR A 27 15.39 8.74 -1.79
C THR A 27 14.89 7.68 -2.77
N GLU A 28 15.66 7.41 -3.83
CA GLU A 28 15.34 6.34 -4.78
C GLU A 28 15.16 4.97 -4.11
N ASP A 29 15.88 4.70 -3.02
CA ASP A 29 15.85 3.42 -2.30
C ASP A 29 14.88 3.40 -1.10
N ALA A 30 14.40 4.56 -0.66
CA ALA A 30 13.61 4.69 0.57
C ALA A 30 12.56 5.79 0.48
N PHE A 31 11.30 5.36 0.48
CA PHE A 31 10.11 6.19 0.48
C PHE A 31 8.94 5.45 1.14
N ASP A 32 8.08 6.21 1.79
CA ASP A 32 6.85 5.70 2.38
C ASP A 32 5.82 5.39 1.30
N THR A 33 4.92 4.45 1.59
CA THR A 33 3.78 4.17 0.71
C THR A 33 2.48 4.20 1.49
N ILE A 34 1.42 4.65 0.82
CA ILE A 34 0.04 4.39 1.21
C ILE A 34 -0.53 3.44 0.17
N GLN A 35 -1.09 2.33 0.61
CA GLN A 35 -1.63 1.32 -0.28
C GLN A 35 -3.00 0.89 0.18
N PHE A 36 -3.82 0.50 -0.78
CA PHE A 36 -5.12 -0.09 -0.54
C PHE A 36 -5.20 -1.39 -1.32
N PHE A 37 -5.65 -2.45 -0.67
CA PHE A 37 -5.81 -3.75 -1.29
C PHE A 37 -7.22 -4.27 -1.03
N ALA A 38 -7.88 -4.82 -2.05
CA ALA A 38 -9.12 -5.57 -1.89
C ALA A 38 -9.02 -6.95 -2.53
N ALA A 39 -9.55 -7.93 -1.81
CA ALA A 39 -9.73 -9.29 -2.29
C ALA A 39 -10.85 -9.96 -1.49
N GLU A 40 -11.61 -10.85 -2.13
CA GLU A 40 -12.58 -11.72 -1.46
C GLU A 40 -13.61 -10.98 -0.59
N GLY A 41 -14.03 -9.77 -0.99
CA GLY A 41 -15.01 -8.97 -0.26
C GLY A 41 -14.46 -8.30 1.00
N ARG A 42 -13.14 -8.22 1.14
CA ARG A 42 -12.43 -7.50 2.20
C ARG A 42 -11.50 -6.48 1.59
N ALA A 43 -11.26 -5.40 2.32
CA ALA A 43 -10.32 -4.35 1.92
C ALA A 43 -9.41 -3.97 3.07
N TRP A 44 -8.22 -3.50 2.75
CA TRP A 44 -7.22 -3.06 3.71
C TRP A 44 -6.58 -1.76 3.25
N ARG A 45 -6.26 -0.90 4.21
CA ARG A 45 -5.32 0.20 4.05
C ARG A 45 -3.99 -0.20 4.67
N ILE A 46 -2.90 0.05 3.98
CA ILE A 46 -1.55 -0.30 4.38
C ILE A 46 -0.68 0.95 4.28
N LYS A 47 0.05 1.28 5.35
CA LYS A 47 1.09 2.30 5.32
C LYS A 47 2.44 1.67 5.61
N THR A 48 3.43 1.92 4.76
CA THR A 48 4.82 1.57 5.04
C THR A 48 5.62 2.79 5.50
N PHE A 49 6.50 2.57 6.47
CA PHE A 49 7.41 3.55 7.03
C PHE A 49 8.84 3.13 6.69
N ALA A 50 9.44 3.77 5.68
CA ALA A 50 10.66 3.27 5.05
C ALA A 50 11.86 3.25 5.98
N THR A 51 11.99 4.26 6.84
CA THR A 51 13.13 4.40 7.76
C THR A 51 13.21 3.24 8.75
N ASP A 52 12.07 2.82 9.29
CA ASP A 52 12.04 1.71 10.25
C ASP A 52 11.87 0.35 9.58
N GLN A 53 11.51 0.30 8.29
CA GLN A 53 10.96 -0.90 7.65
C GLN A 53 9.74 -1.43 8.42
N ASP A 54 8.88 -0.50 8.86
CA ASP A 54 7.64 -0.80 9.58
C ASP A 54 6.43 -0.75 8.63
N VAL A 55 5.39 -1.51 8.95
CA VAL A 55 4.14 -1.55 8.19
C VAL A 55 2.95 -1.60 9.13
N HIS A 56 2.02 -0.68 8.90
CA HIS A 56 0.74 -0.64 9.58
C HIS A 56 -0.35 -1.06 8.61
N ILE A 57 -1.22 -1.98 9.05
CA ILE A 57 -2.25 -2.58 8.23
C ILE A 57 -3.58 -2.47 8.97
N TRP A 58 -4.56 -1.87 8.32
CA TRP A 58 -5.91 -1.68 8.84
C TRP A 58 -6.90 -2.35 7.90
N GLU A 59 -7.72 -3.25 8.42
CA GLU A 59 -8.87 -3.76 7.67
C GLU A 59 -9.95 -2.67 7.61
N LEU A 60 -10.45 -2.45 6.40
CA LEU A 60 -11.53 -1.52 6.12
C LEU A 60 -12.87 -2.24 6.27
N GLY A 61 -13.92 -1.50 6.60
CA GLY A 61 -15.28 -2.04 6.68
C GLY A 61 -15.74 -2.60 5.33
N ALA A 62 -16.74 -3.50 5.34
CA ALA A 62 -17.26 -4.16 4.15
C ALA A 62 -17.70 -3.16 3.05
N ASP A 63 -18.21 -2.00 3.45
CA ASP A 63 -18.68 -0.95 2.54
C ASP A 63 -17.53 -0.31 1.71
N ALA A 64 -16.28 -0.41 2.18
CA ALA A 64 -15.13 0.15 1.48
C ALA A 64 -14.76 -0.59 0.18
N VAL A 65 -15.30 -1.79 -0.04
CA VAL A 65 -14.96 -2.64 -1.20
C VAL A 65 -15.62 -2.12 -2.48
N GLU A 66 -16.81 -1.51 -2.39
CA GLU A 66 -17.57 -1.08 -3.58
C GLU A 66 -16.92 0.13 -4.28
N ASP A 67 -16.40 1.09 -3.50
CA ASP A 67 -15.83 2.34 -3.99
C ASP A 67 -14.36 2.53 -3.57
N LEU A 68 -13.58 1.44 -3.50
CA LEU A 68 -12.22 1.46 -2.94
C LEU A 68 -11.30 2.48 -3.62
N VAL A 69 -11.40 2.66 -4.94
CA VAL A 69 -10.56 3.64 -5.67
C VAL A 69 -10.87 5.06 -5.23
N GLU A 70 -12.15 5.43 -5.14
CA GLU A 70 -12.57 6.76 -4.72
C GLU A 70 -12.16 7.01 -3.26
N LEU A 71 -12.37 6.03 -2.38
CA LEU A 71 -11.92 6.09 -0.99
C LEU A 71 -10.40 6.26 -0.90
N ALA A 72 -9.63 5.48 -1.66
CA ALA A 72 -8.18 5.47 -1.63
C ALA A 72 -7.58 6.80 -2.11
N VAL A 73 -8.08 7.31 -3.24
CA VAL A 73 -7.65 8.60 -3.80
C VAL A 73 -8.05 9.74 -2.86
N GLY A 74 -9.31 9.78 -2.42
CA GLY A 74 -9.81 10.83 -1.52
C GLY A 74 -9.08 10.88 -0.17
N ASP A 75 -8.89 9.73 0.50
CA ASP A 75 -8.13 9.64 1.77
C ASP A 75 -6.68 10.09 1.57
N THR A 76 -6.04 9.62 0.50
CA THR A 76 -4.63 9.90 0.27
C THR A 76 -4.40 11.36 -0.10
N GLU A 77 -5.19 11.92 -1.01
CA GLU A 77 -5.08 13.34 -1.38
C GLU A 77 -5.36 14.26 -0.19
N ALA A 78 -6.38 13.96 0.64
CA ALA A 78 -6.73 14.77 1.79
C ALA A 78 -5.64 14.80 2.88
N HIS A 79 -4.87 13.72 3.03
CA HIS A 79 -3.88 13.58 4.10
C HIS A 79 -2.43 13.70 3.65
N TYR A 80 -2.13 13.42 2.38
CA TYR A 80 -0.78 13.31 1.84
C TYR A 80 -0.62 14.04 0.50
N GLY A 81 -1.60 14.81 0.04
CA GLY A 81 -1.54 15.49 -1.26
C GLY A 81 -0.29 16.36 -1.46
N ASP A 82 0.24 16.97 -0.39
CA ASP A 82 1.45 17.81 -0.44
C ASP A 82 2.75 17.00 -0.63
N VAL A 83 2.71 15.69 -0.37
CA VAL A 83 3.88 14.79 -0.42
C VAL A 83 3.62 13.58 -1.32
N LEU A 84 2.63 13.66 -2.21
CA LEU A 84 2.32 12.58 -3.16
C LEU A 84 3.25 12.67 -4.37
N GLU A 85 4.03 11.61 -4.64
CA GLU A 85 4.94 11.54 -5.78
C GLU A 85 4.27 10.81 -6.97
N ALA A 86 3.68 9.64 -6.71
CA ALA A 86 3.05 8.81 -7.74
C ALA A 86 1.84 8.04 -7.20
N GLY A 87 0.93 7.67 -8.09
CA GLY A 87 -0.27 6.89 -7.79
C GLY A 87 -0.59 5.90 -8.90
N TYR A 88 -0.90 4.66 -8.52
CA TYR A 88 -1.19 3.56 -9.42
C TYR A 88 -2.45 2.82 -8.98
N VAL A 89 -3.37 2.60 -9.92
CA VAL A 89 -4.56 1.76 -9.72
C VAL A 89 -4.43 0.52 -10.59
N MET A 90 -4.50 -0.65 -9.97
CA MET A 90 -4.34 -1.96 -10.61
C MET A 90 -5.46 -2.89 -10.17
N ALA A 91 -6.00 -3.65 -11.12
CA ALA A 91 -7.04 -4.64 -10.84
C ALA A 91 -6.78 -5.91 -11.65
N SER A 92 -7.16 -7.06 -11.09
CA SER A 92 -7.00 -8.35 -11.76
C SER A 92 -8.10 -9.35 -11.40
N GLU A 93 -8.65 -10.00 -12.41
CA GLU A 93 -9.53 -11.17 -12.24
C GLU A 93 -8.78 -12.48 -12.02
N THR A 94 -7.47 -12.52 -12.33
CA THR A 94 -6.61 -13.71 -12.16
C THR A 94 -5.86 -13.71 -10.84
N GLY A 95 -6.25 -12.83 -9.91
CA GLY A 95 -5.66 -12.73 -8.58
C GLY A 95 -4.29 -12.09 -8.58
N LEU A 96 -3.41 -12.55 -7.68
CA LEU A 96 -2.08 -11.95 -7.49
C LEU A 96 -1.17 -12.05 -8.70
N ASP A 97 -1.30 -13.09 -9.53
CA ASP A 97 -0.47 -13.23 -10.73
C ASP A 97 -0.79 -12.15 -11.77
N GLY A 98 -2.06 -11.75 -11.89
CA GLY A 98 -2.40 -10.62 -12.76
C GLY A 98 -1.99 -9.28 -12.15
N LEU A 99 -2.04 -9.11 -10.82
CA LEU A 99 -1.46 -7.90 -10.20
C LEU A 99 0.06 -7.81 -10.42
N ARG A 100 0.78 -8.94 -10.39
CA ARG A 100 2.22 -8.98 -10.73
C ARG A 100 2.46 -8.57 -12.19
N ALA A 101 1.61 -9.00 -13.11
CA ALA A 101 1.70 -8.58 -14.51
C ALA A 101 1.42 -7.08 -14.68
N GLU A 102 0.45 -6.52 -13.94
CA GLU A 102 0.17 -5.07 -13.94
C GLU A 102 1.34 -4.25 -13.39
N LEU A 103 2.04 -4.75 -12.35
CA LEU A 103 3.27 -4.14 -11.82
C LEU A 103 4.39 -4.16 -12.87
N ASP A 104 4.65 -5.31 -13.49
CA ASP A 104 5.69 -5.47 -14.51
C ASP A 104 5.44 -4.55 -15.72
N ALA A 105 4.19 -4.44 -16.16
CA ALA A 105 3.79 -3.55 -17.26
C ALA A 105 4.01 -2.05 -16.96
N ARG A 106 4.14 -1.68 -15.68
CA ARG A 106 4.45 -0.32 -15.20
C ARG A 106 5.92 -0.16 -14.82
N GLU A 107 6.75 -1.14 -15.14
CA GLU A 107 8.17 -1.19 -14.78
C GLU A 107 8.41 -1.15 -13.25
N LEU A 108 7.39 -1.55 -12.48
CA LEU A 108 7.49 -1.69 -11.04
C LEU A 108 7.94 -3.11 -10.67
N PRO A 109 8.80 -3.27 -9.66
CA PRO A 109 9.15 -4.57 -9.10
C PRO A 109 7.91 -5.40 -8.74
N VAL A 110 7.85 -6.67 -9.14
CA VAL A 110 6.67 -7.55 -8.94
C VAL A 110 6.54 -8.11 -7.51
N ASN A 111 7.12 -7.42 -6.53
CA ASN A 111 7.21 -7.86 -5.14
C ASN A 111 5.89 -7.56 -4.41
N LEU A 112 5.12 -8.62 -4.15
CA LEU A 112 3.93 -8.58 -3.30
C LEU A 112 4.18 -9.39 -2.04
N LYS A 113 3.89 -8.79 -0.88
CA LYS A 113 3.97 -9.43 0.41
C LYS A 113 2.58 -9.77 0.92
N GLU A 114 2.37 -11.05 1.18
CA GLU A 114 1.11 -11.59 1.69
C GLU A 114 1.18 -11.72 3.23
N THR A 115 0.07 -11.40 3.89
CA THR A 115 -0.09 -11.58 5.34
C THR A 115 -0.96 -12.79 5.65
N SER A 116 -0.86 -13.34 6.86
CA SER A 116 -1.67 -14.50 7.27
C SER A 116 -3.17 -14.22 7.39
N PHE A 117 -3.59 -12.96 7.32
CA PHE A 117 -4.99 -12.53 7.48
C PHE A 117 -5.59 -11.97 6.17
N GLY A 118 -4.88 -12.09 5.05
CA GLY A 118 -5.40 -11.82 3.71
C GLY A 118 -4.99 -10.48 3.09
N ALA A 119 -4.40 -9.55 3.86
CA ALA A 119 -3.87 -8.33 3.28
C ALA A 119 -2.63 -8.63 2.42
N VAL A 120 -2.53 -7.94 1.29
CA VAL A 120 -1.38 -7.99 0.39
C VAL A 120 -0.93 -6.57 0.10
N PHE A 121 0.38 -6.33 0.05
CA PHE A 121 0.94 -5.02 -0.25
C PHE A 121 2.23 -5.15 -1.05
N TRP A 122 2.51 -4.13 -1.86
CA TRP A 122 3.72 -4.01 -2.63
C TRP A 122 4.90 -3.57 -1.76
N THR A 123 6.10 -4.03 -2.10
CA THR A 123 7.32 -3.62 -1.40
C THR A 123 8.47 -3.35 -2.38
N PRO A 124 9.25 -2.26 -2.21
CA PRO A 124 10.43 -2.02 -3.03
C PRO A 124 11.48 -3.14 -2.87
N PRO A 125 12.36 -3.33 -3.86
CA PRO A 125 13.40 -4.37 -3.81
C PRO A 125 14.28 -4.24 -2.57
N GLY A 126 14.68 -5.37 -1.98
CA GLY A 126 15.57 -5.39 -0.81
C GLY A 126 14.92 -4.99 0.52
N SER A 127 13.67 -4.53 0.52
CA SER A 127 12.95 -4.19 1.74
C SER A 127 12.52 -5.42 2.55
N GLN A 128 12.35 -5.22 3.86
CA GLN A 128 12.01 -6.29 4.82
C GLN A 128 10.87 -5.89 5.75
N TYR A 129 9.92 -5.11 5.24
CA TYR A 129 8.79 -4.58 6.00
C TYR A 129 8.11 -5.62 6.88
N ARG A 130 8.00 -5.34 8.16
CA ARG A 130 7.26 -6.15 9.14
C ARG A 130 6.64 -5.21 10.15
N THR A 131 5.55 -5.59 10.79
CA THR A 131 4.98 -4.77 11.86
C THR A 131 5.95 -4.72 13.03
N GLN A 132 6.50 -3.54 13.31
CA GLN A 132 7.43 -3.24 14.39
C GLN A 132 6.79 -2.37 15.47
N SER A 133 5.75 -1.62 15.09
CA SER A 133 4.97 -0.82 16.02
C SER A 133 3.47 -1.00 15.78
N ARG A 134 2.69 -0.47 16.71
CA ARG A 134 1.24 -0.32 16.56
C ARG A 134 0.91 1.12 16.92
N PRO A 135 -0.07 1.75 16.26
CA PRO A 135 -0.56 3.04 16.70
C PRO A 135 -0.92 2.97 18.18
N SER A 136 -0.35 3.87 18.99
CA SER A 136 -0.86 4.08 20.35
C SER A 136 -2.23 4.72 20.25
N GLU A 137 -3.23 4.11 20.90
CA GLU A 137 -4.57 4.71 21.09
C GLU A 137 -4.49 6.08 21.77
#